data_AF-A0A3B9YWH8-F1
#
_entry.id   AF-A0A3B9YWH8-F1
#
_cell.length_a   1.000
_cell.length_b   1.000
_cell.length_c   1.000
_cell.angle_alpha   90.00
_cell.angle_beta   90.00
_cell.angle_gamma   90.00
#
_symmetry.space_group_name_H-M   'P 1'
#
loop_
_entity.id
_entity.type
_entity.pdbx_description
1 polymer ?
#
loop_
_entity_poly.entity_id
_entity_poly.type
_entity_poly.pdbx_seq_one_letter_code
_entity_poly.pdbx_strand_id
1 'polypeptide(L)'
;MAAKAKGKQKVKAAKKAAKALAAPVRKAKALPKPSAAKVAQKSAKPPVKPASVKPARPKAPVKAIPQAPAVSTPKPKAPLPVSPLAPAKFAQLPPLSGVRLGSGQAGIRYQGRTDVLLVVLSPGTTVGGALTVSKTASAPVEWCKANLAGGSGRVLVVNSGNANAFTGQAGRDAVRKTAESAAALVGCKPNEVFIASTGVIGEPLPADRLVAALPEV
;
A
#
# COMPACT_ATOMS: atom_id res chain seq x y z
N MET A 1 57.12 -31.28 -21.15
CA MET A 1 57.24 -29.96 -20.47
C MET A 1 56.31 -28.95 -21.15
N ALA A 2 55.12 -28.67 -20.61
CA ALA A 2 54.32 -27.47 -20.96
C ALA A 2 53.02 -27.41 -20.13
N ALA A 3 53.12 -27.17 -18.81
CA ALA A 3 51.94 -26.96 -17.96
C ALA A 3 52.28 -26.09 -16.74
N LYS A 4 52.71 -24.84 -16.95
CA LYS A 4 52.92 -23.89 -15.83
C LYS A 4 52.69 -22.41 -16.11
N ALA A 5 52.16 -22.02 -17.29
CA ALA A 5 52.04 -20.61 -17.66
C ALA A 5 50.64 -19.97 -17.43
N LYS A 6 49.56 -20.73 -17.23
CA LYS A 6 48.19 -20.17 -17.15
C LYS A 6 47.73 -19.75 -15.74
N GLY A 7 48.50 -20.03 -14.69
CA GLY A 7 48.12 -19.73 -13.29
C GLY A 7 48.41 -18.29 -12.81
N LYS A 8 49.36 -17.58 -13.43
CA LYS A 8 49.81 -16.27 -12.93
C LYS A 8 48.97 -15.07 -13.38
N GLN A 9 48.14 -15.24 -14.43
CA GLN A 9 47.29 -14.14 -14.93
C GLN A 9 45.97 -13.99 -14.14
N LYS A 10 45.42 -15.06 -13.57
CA LYS A 10 44.19 -14.98 -12.78
C LYS A 10 44.39 -14.38 -11.38
N VAL A 11 45.58 -14.52 -10.79
CA VAL A 11 45.88 -13.96 -9.45
C VAL A 11 46.13 -12.45 -9.50
N LYS A 12 46.64 -11.91 -10.62
CA LYS A 12 46.85 -10.45 -10.78
C LYS A 12 45.55 -9.69 -11.09
N ALA A 13 44.55 -10.31 -11.69
CA ALA A 13 43.24 -9.68 -11.92
C ALA A 13 42.41 -9.58 -10.63
N ALA A 14 42.46 -10.61 -9.77
CA ALA A 14 41.75 -10.62 -8.49
C ALA A 14 42.31 -9.60 -7.47
N LYS A 15 43.61 -9.28 -7.54
CA LYS A 15 44.24 -8.29 -6.64
C LYS A 15 44.02 -6.83 -7.07
N LYS A 16 43.54 -6.58 -8.29
CA LYS A 16 43.23 -5.22 -8.80
C LYS A 16 41.76 -4.81 -8.55
N ALA A 17 40.87 -5.77 -8.33
CA ALA A 17 39.46 -5.49 -7.97
C ALA A 17 39.24 -5.24 -6.47
N ALA A 18 40.20 -5.63 -5.61
CA ALA A 18 40.14 -5.43 -4.16
C ALA A 18 40.66 -4.06 -3.66
N LYS A 19 41.01 -3.13 -4.58
CA LYS A 19 41.57 -1.81 -4.24
C LYS A 19 40.77 -0.66 -4.86
N ALA A 20 39.44 -0.73 -4.77
CA ALA A 20 38.53 0.39 -5.04
C ALA A 20 37.42 0.52 -3.98
N LEU A 21 37.59 -0.14 -2.83
CA LEU A 21 36.86 0.15 -1.59
C LEU A 21 37.73 1.12 -0.77
N ALA A 22 37.53 2.42 -0.94
CA ALA A 22 37.97 3.44 0.02
C ALA A 22 37.29 4.81 -0.20
N ALA A 23 36.31 5.09 0.67
CA ALA A 23 35.90 6.41 1.20
C ALA A 23 35.02 7.37 0.35
N PRO A 24 34.28 8.32 0.98
CA PRO A 24 34.02 8.50 2.42
C PRO A 24 32.53 8.52 2.81
N VAL A 25 32.29 8.04 4.02
CA VAL A 25 31.11 8.26 4.86
C VAL A 25 30.84 9.77 4.98
N ARG A 26 29.69 10.24 4.50
CA ARG A 26 29.21 11.59 4.78
C ARG A 26 28.85 11.67 6.27
N LYS A 27 29.60 12.49 7.00
CA LYS A 27 29.40 12.81 8.42
C LYS A 27 27.93 13.16 8.70
N ALA A 28 27.37 12.50 9.70
CA ALA A 28 26.15 12.93 10.37
C ALA A 28 26.38 14.34 10.95
N LYS A 29 25.54 15.29 10.55
CA LYS A 29 25.48 16.60 11.20
C LYS A 29 24.55 16.46 12.39
N ALA A 30 25.12 16.58 13.58
CA ALA A 30 24.44 16.51 14.86
C ALA A 30 23.31 17.56 14.96
N LEU A 31 22.22 17.15 15.62
CA LEU A 31 21.25 18.07 16.21
C LEU A 31 21.94 18.97 17.25
N PRO A 32 21.60 20.26 17.33
CA PRO A 32 21.74 21.01 18.57
C PRO A 32 20.41 21.04 19.33
N LYS A 33 20.42 20.60 20.59
CA LYS A 33 19.48 21.01 21.65
C LYS A 33 20.28 21.82 22.70
N PRO A 34 19.61 22.43 23.69
CA PRO A 34 19.07 23.79 23.74
C PRO A 34 20.01 24.74 24.52
N SER A 35 19.90 26.05 24.31
CA SER A 35 20.50 27.03 25.22
C SER A 35 19.49 28.11 25.57
N ALA A 36 19.42 28.39 26.86
CA ALA A 36 18.46 29.24 27.53
C ALA A 36 18.81 30.73 27.42
N ALA A 37 17.74 31.53 27.48
CA ALA A 37 17.68 32.88 28.03
C ALA A 37 18.54 34.00 27.40
N LYS A 38 17.88 34.91 26.68
CA LYS A 38 17.90 36.33 27.11
C LYS A 38 16.63 37.08 26.69
N VAL A 39 16.09 37.74 27.71
CA VAL A 39 14.93 38.62 27.80
C VAL A 39 15.11 39.89 26.95
N ALA A 40 14.06 40.31 26.24
CA ALA A 40 13.71 41.73 26.09
C ALA A 40 12.22 41.90 25.73
N GLN A 41 11.55 42.73 26.51
CA GLN A 41 10.12 43.05 26.51
C GLN A 41 9.79 44.27 25.63
N LYS A 42 8.48 44.36 25.30
CA LYS A 42 7.61 45.52 24.96
C LYS A 42 6.98 45.36 23.56
N SER A 43 5.68 45.56 23.36
CA SER A 43 4.70 46.36 24.09
C SER A 43 3.26 45.93 23.77
N ALA A 44 2.36 46.23 24.70
CA ALA A 44 0.97 45.80 24.82
C ALA A 44 -0.05 46.54 23.94
N LYS A 45 -1.19 45.89 23.70
CA LYS A 45 -2.55 46.49 23.62
C LYS A 45 -3.63 45.41 23.80
N PRO A 46 -4.90 45.76 24.13
CA PRO A 46 -5.54 45.70 25.44
C PRO A 46 -6.48 44.48 25.65
N PRO A 47 -7.03 44.24 26.86
CA PRO A 47 -7.75 43.01 27.19
C PRO A 47 -9.18 43.02 26.64
N VAL A 48 -9.54 41.94 25.93
CA VAL A 48 -10.93 41.69 25.51
C VAL A 48 -11.68 41.09 26.71
N LYS A 49 -12.76 41.77 27.12
CA LYS A 49 -13.66 41.40 28.22
C LYS A 49 -14.23 39.97 28.02
N PRO A 50 -14.48 39.21 29.09
CA PRO A 50 -15.14 37.91 28.98
C PRO A 50 -16.60 38.11 28.56
N ALA A 51 -16.95 37.61 27.37
CA ALA A 51 -18.32 37.61 26.90
C ALA A 51 -19.16 36.71 27.80
N SER A 52 -20.25 37.28 28.31
CA SER A 52 -21.23 36.65 29.18
C SER A 52 -21.80 35.38 28.55
N VAL A 53 -21.67 34.26 29.27
CA VAL A 53 -22.33 32.99 28.96
C VAL A 53 -23.84 33.20 29.13
N LYS A 54 -24.57 33.24 28.02
CA LYS A 54 -26.03 33.14 28.01
C LYS A 54 -26.45 31.68 28.19
N PRO A 55 -27.54 31.40 28.94
CA PRO A 55 -27.97 30.04 29.23
C PRO A 55 -28.46 29.31 27.96
N ALA A 56 -28.27 27.99 28.00
CA ALA A 56 -28.56 27.04 26.94
C ALA A 56 -29.98 27.19 26.37
N ARG A 57 -30.06 27.29 25.05
CA ARG A 57 -31.30 27.18 24.30
C ARG A 57 -31.85 25.75 24.45
N PRO A 58 -33.15 25.56 24.73
CA PRO A 58 -33.74 24.23 24.89
C PRO A 58 -33.55 23.40 23.61
N LYS A 59 -33.06 22.17 23.79
CA LYS A 59 -32.84 21.21 22.70
C LYS A 59 -34.20 20.85 22.09
N ALA A 60 -34.42 21.25 20.84
CA ALA A 60 -35.48 20.69 20.02
C ALA A 60 -35.22 19.18 19.85
N PRO A 61 -36.26 18.32 19.88
CA PRO A 61 -36.08 16.88 19.76
C PRO A 61 -35.47 16.56 18.39
N VAL A 62 -34.29 15.97 18.40
CA VAL A 62 -33.64 15.41 17.22
C VAL A 62 -34.53 14.27 16.73
N LYS A 63 -35.31 14.51 15.68
CA LYS A 63 -36.00 13.43 14.96
C LYS A 63 -34.92 12.44 14.50
N ALA A 64 -35.11 11.17 14.86
CA ALA A 64 -34.25 10.07 14.46
C ALA A 64 -34.01 10.13 12.95
N ILE A 65 -32.75 10.12 12.55
CA ILE A 65 -32.37 9.83 11.17
C ILE A 65 -32.86 8.39 10.91
N PRO A 66 -33.75 8.17 9.93
CA PRO A 66 -34.17 6.80 9.61
C PRO A 66 -32.92 6.00 9.23
N GLN A 67 -32.73 4.88 9.92
CA GLN A 67 -31.66 3.94 9.63
C GLN A 67 -31.73 3.57 8.15
N ALA A 68 -30.61 3.72 7.44
CA ALA A 68 -30.48 3.23 6.08
C ALA A 68 -30.86 1.74 6.09
N PRO A 69 -31.74 1.28 5.18
CA PRO A 69 -32.22 -0.10 5.19
C PRO A 69 -31.03 -1.05 5.05
N ALA A 70 -31.07 -2.13 5.83
CA ALA A 70 -30.11 -3.22 5.79
C ALA A 70 -29.82 -3.60 4.32
N VAL A 71 -28.53 -3.57 3.94
CA VAL A 71 -28.09 -3.99 2.61
C VAL A 71 -28.51 -5.43 2.42
N SER A 72 -29.58 -5.62 1.64
CA SER A 72 -30.11 -6.93 1.27
C SER A 72 -28.99 -7.76 0.68
N THR A 73 -28.74 -8.94 1.24
CA THR A 73 -27.85 -9.93 0.65
C THR A 73 -28.27 -10.18 -0.80
N PRO A 74 -27.37 -10.04 -1.79
CA PRO A 74 -27.74 -10.31 -3.17
C PRO A 74 -28.05 -11.80 -3.31
N LYS A 75 -29.32 -12.10 -3.59
CA LYS A 75 -29.83 -13.43 -3.97
C LYS A 75 -28.94 -14.01 -5.08
N PRO A 76 -28.59 -15.32 -5.07
CA PRO A 76 -27.74 -15.90 -6.09
C PRO A 76 -28.39 -15.70 -7.47
N LYS A 77 -27.77 -14.86 -8.30
CA LYS A 77 -28.21 -14.60 -9.66
C LYS A 77 -27.87 -15.84 -10.50
N ALA A 78 -28.80 -16.26 -11.37
CA ALA A 78 -28.57 -17.33 -12.33
C ALA A 78 -27.27 -17.07 -13.12
N PRO A 79 -26.56 -18.13 -13.58
CA PRO A 79 -25.30 -17.98 -14.30
C PRO A 79 -25.50 -17.03 -15.49
N LEU A 80 -24.69 -15.97 -15.55
CA LEU A 80 -24.74 -15.05 -16.67
C LEU A 80 -24.25 -15.78 -17.93
N PRO A 81 -24.85 -15.53 -19.11
CA PRO A 81 -24.38 -16.10 -20.36
C PRO A 81 -22.92 -15.69 -20.61
N VAL A 82 -22.11 -16.66 -21.03
CA VAL A 82 -20.68 -16.43 -21.35
C VAL A 82 -20.58 -15.44 -22.51
N SER A 83 -19.67 -14.47 -22.40
CA SER A 83 -19.49 -13.45 -23.44
C SER A 83 -19.14 -14.09 -24.79
N PRO A 84 -19.70 -13.60 -25.92
CA PRO A 84 -19.29 -14.03 -27.26
C PRO A 84 -17.81 -13.78 -27.58
N LEU A 85 -17.17 -12.88 -26.81
CA LEU A 85 -15.74 -12.56 -26.94
C LEU A 85 -14.85 -13.44 -26.05
N ALA A 86 -15.44 -14.27 -25.19
CA ALA A 86 -14.66 -15.16 -24.33
C ALA A 86 -14.02 -16.25 -25.20
N PRO A 87 -12.68 -16.42 -25.14
CA PRO A 87 -12.04 -17.50 -25.88
C PRO A 87 -12.55 -18.85 -25.35
N ALA A 88 -12.75 -19.81 -26.27
CA ALA A 88 -13.24 -21.15 -25.91
C ALA A 88 -12.28 -21.89 -24.96
N LYS A 89 -10.99 -21.55 -24.98
CA LYS A 89 -9.95 -22.08 -24.10
C LYS A 89 -8.94 -20.99 -23.74
N PHE A 90 -8.47 -21.01 -22.51
CA PHE A 90 -7.33 -20.19 -22.08
C PHE A 90 -6.02 -20.95 -22.34
N ALA A 91 -4.97 -20.22 -22.70
CA ALA A 91 -3.64 -20.80 -22.81
C ALA A 91 -3.12 -21.23 -21.44
N GLN A 92 -2.44 -22.38 -21.38
CA GLN A 92 -1.80 -22.83 -20.15
C GLN A 92 -0.49 -22.05 -19.98
N LEU A 93 -0.44 -21.20 -18.96
CA LEU A 93 0.72 -20.37 -18.68
C LEU A 93 1.75 -21.16 -17.85
N PRO A 94 3.01 -21.27 -18.29
CA PRO A 94 4.03 -21.90 -17.47
C PRO A 94 4.32 -21.08 -16.21
N PRO A 95 4.77 -21.72 -15.12
CA PRO A 95 5.15 -21.00 -13.91
C PRO A 95 6.30 -20.03 -14.22
N LEU A 96 6.16 -18.78 -13.75
CA LEU A 96 7.20 -17.77 -13.88
C LEU A 96 8.18 -17.88 -12.72
N SER A 97 9.46 -18.08 -13.04
CA SER A 97 10.51 -18.15 -12.03
C SER A 97 10.55 -16.87 -11.19
N GLY A 98 10.62 -17.02 -9.87
CA GLY A 98 10.63 -15.89 -8.94
C GLY A 98 9.28 -15.25 -8.66
N VAL A 99 8.17 -15.79 -9.20
CA VAL A 99 6.81 -15.33 -8.92
C VAL A 99 6.04 -16.44 -8.19
N ARG A 100 5.43 -16.11 -7.06
CA ARG A 100 4.46 -16.96 -6.37
C ARG A 100 3.11 -16.27 -6.33
N LEU A 101 2.05 -17.02 -6.63
CA LEU A 101 0.68 -16.52 -6.66
C LEU A 101 -0.14 -17.31 -5.64
N GLY A 102 -0.93 -16.60 -4.84
CA GLY A 102 -1.92 -17.16 -3.94
C GLY A 102 -3.23 -16.42 -4.12
N SER A 103 -4.36 -17.12 -4.04
CA SER A 103 -5.69 -16.48 -4.05
C SER A 103 -6.57 -17.09 -2.99
N GLY A 104 -7.36 -16.26 -2.31
CA GLY A 104 -8.24 -16.72 -1.25
C GLY A 104 -9.47 -15.84 -1.08
N GLN A 105 -10.20 -16.11 -0.01
CA GLN A 105 -11.47 -15.48 0.31
C GLN A 105 -11.31 -14.64 1.59
N ALA A 106 -11.44 -13.33 1.47
CA ALA A 106 -11.50 -12.39 2.58
C ALA A 106 -12.95 -11.98 2.92
N GLY A 107 -13.91 -12.26 2.05
CA GLY A 107 -15.32 -11.91 2.29
C GLY A 107 -15.52 -10.40 2.35
N ILE A 108 -14.85 -9.66 1.45
CA ILE A 108 -14.93 -8.19 1.38
C ILE A 108 -16.34 -7.77 0.99
N ARG A 109 -16.88 -8.37 -0.07
CA ARG A 109 -18.24 -8.12 -0.57
C ARG A 109 -19.01 -9.39 -0.87
N TYR A 110 -18.36 -10.37 -1.48
CA TYR A 110 -18.99 -11.61 -1.91
C TYR A 110 -18.62 -12.75 -0.96
N GLN A 111 -19.59 -13.63 -0.68
CA GLN A 111 -19.37 -14.84 0.10
C GLN A 111 -19.16 -16.03 -0.85
N GLY A 112 -18.25 -16.94 -0.50
CA GLY A 112 -17.97 -18.15 -1.30
C GLY A 112 -17.26 -17.89 -2.63
N ARG A 113 -16.58 -16.74 -2.77
CA ARG A 113 -15.82 -16.37 -3.97
C ARG A 113 -14.45 -15.86 -3.59
N THR A 114 -13.43 -16.23 -4.36
CA THR A 114 -12.10 -15.65 -4.25
C THR A 114 -12.14 -14.17 -4.60
N ASP A 115 -11.72 -13.34 -3.66
CA ASP A 115 -11.77 -11.89 -3.77
C ASP A 115 -10.43 -11.22 -3.46
N VAL A 116 -9.42 -11.99 -3.04
CA VAL A 116 -8.05 -11.52 -2.80
C VAL A 116 -7.05 -12.36 -3.58
N LEU A 117 -6.07 -11.67 -4.16
CA LEU A 117 -4.90 -12.24 -4.82
C LEU A 117 -3.66 -11.64 -4.16
N LEU A 118 -2.72 -12.49 -3.79
CA LEU A 118 -1.39 -12.14 -3.33
C LEU A 118 -0.37 -12.62 -4.35
N VAL A 119 0.51 -11.72 -4.76
CA VAL A 119 1.66 -12.03 -5.62
C VAL A 119 2.93 -11.72 -4.86
N VAL A 120 3.79 -12.72 -4.69
CA VAL A 120 5.10 -12.56 -4.04
C VAL A 120 6.19 -12.69 -5.08
N LEU A 121 7.06 -11.68 -5.12
CA LEU A 121 8.15 -11.55 -6.07
C LEU A 121 9.49 -11.79 -5.37
N SER A 122 10.43 -12.38 -6.10
CA SER A 122 11.77 -12.70 -5.60
C SER A 122 12.55 -11.45 -5.19
N PRO A 123 13.55 -11.58 -4.31
CA PRO A 123 14.45 -10.48 -4.01
C PRO A 123 15.15 -9.95 -5.26
N GLY A 124 15.25 -8.62 -5.37
CA GLY A 124 15.88 -7.95 -6.53
C GLY A 124 14.93 -7.67 -7.69
N THR A 125 13.62 -7.96 -7.58
CA THR A 125 12.65 -7.61 -8.62
C THR A 125 12.51 -6.09 -8.77
N THR A 126 12.64 -5.64 -10.01
CA THR A 126 12.38 -4.26 -10.43
C THR A 126 10.94 -4.09 -10.83
N VAL A 127 10.40 -2.90 -10.60
CA VAL A 127 9.00 -2.57 -10.92
C VAL A 127 8.90 -1.38 -11.86
N GLY A 128 8.01 -1.49 -12.83
CA GLY A 128 7.54 -0.39 -13.65
C GLY A 128 6.01 -0.49 -13.77
N GLY A 129 5.33 0.63 -13.96
CA GLY A 129 3.87 0.63 -14.04
C GLY A 129 3.32 1.90 -14.67
N ALA A 130 2.20 1.75 -15.36
CA ALA A 130 1.34 2.85 -15.80
C ALA A 130 0.13 2.94 -14.88
N LEU A 131 -0.21 4.14 -14.44
CA LEU A 131 -1.34 4.41 -13.57
C LEU A 131 -2.36 5.30 -14.29
N THR A 132 -3.59 5.31 -13.80
CA THR A 132 -4.64 6.18 -14.36
C THR A 132 -4.26 7.66 -14.26
N VAL A 133 -4.65 8.44 -15.27
CA VAL A 133 -4.53 9.90 -15.31
C VAL A 133 -5.77 10.61 -14.76
N SER A 134 -6.73 9.85 -14.22
CA SER A 134 -7.94 10.42 -13.63
C SER A 134 -7.63 11.38 -12.48
N LYS A 135 -8.36 12.49 -12.42
CA LYS A 135 -8.33 13.44 -11.28
C LYS A 135 -8.89 12.84 -9.99
N THR A 136 -9.57 11.70 -10.09
CA THR A 136 -10.24 11.02 -8.98
C THR A 136 -9.56 9.67 -8.72
N ALA A 137 -8.23 9.68 -8.62
CA ALA A 137 -7.45 8.49 -8.30
C ALA A 137 -7.87 7.91 -6.94
N SER A 138 -7.87 6.58 -6.84
CA SER A 138 -8.17 5.89 -5.59
C SER A 138 -6.93 5.86 -4.68
N ALA A 139 -7.15 5.66 -3.38
CA ALA A 139 -6.06 5.54 -2.41
C ALA A 139 -4.96 4.52 -2.80
N PRO A 140 -5.28 3.31 -3.34
CA PRO A 140 -4.24 2.38 -3.80
C PRO A 140 -3.44 2.88 -5.00
N VAL A 141 -4.05 3.67 -5.90
CA VAL A 141 -3.33 4.28 -7.03
C VAL A 141 -2.33 5.32 -6.54
N GLU A 142 -2.74 6.17 -5.60
CA GLU A 142 -1.85 7.16 -4.97
C GLU A 142 -0.67 6.49 -4.26
N TRP A 143 -0.94 5.40 -3.54
CA TRP A 143 0.09 4.58 -2.90
C TRP A 143 1.08 3.98 -3.90
N CYS A 144 0.58 3.35 -4.96
CA CYS A 144 1.42 2.78 -6.02
C CYS A 144 2.27 3.86 -6.69
N LYS A 145 1.71 5.05 -6.93
CA LYS A 145 2.44 6.18 -7.52
C LYS A 145 3.62 6.62 -6.66
N ALA A 146 3.45 6.66 -5.34
CA ALA A 146 4.51 7.01 -4.40
C ALA A 146 5.62 5.94 -4.38
N ASN A 147 5.25 4.66 -4.43
CA ASN A 147 6.19 3.54 -4.35
C ASN A 147 6.93 3.27 -5.66
N LEU A 148 6.31 3.55 -6.82
CA LEU A 148 6.92 3.34 -8.14
C LEU A 148 8.24 4.10 -8.31
N ALA A 149 8.41 5.26 -7.66
CA ALA A 149 9.66 6.02 -7.69
C ALA A 149 10.85 5.27 -7.07
N GLY A 150 10.59 4.28 -6.20
CA GLY A 150 11.62 3.44 -5.57
C GLY A 150 12.18 2.35 -6.49
N GLY A 151 11.47 1.98 -7.56
CA GLY A 151 11.96 1.02 -8.57
C GLY A 151 12.07 -0.44 -8.13
N SER A 152 11.71 -0.79 -6.88
CA SER A 152 11.62 -2.19 -6.42
C SER A 152 10.18 -2.58 -6.06
N GLY A 153 9.86 -3.86 -6.28
CA GLY A 153 8.57 -4.43 -5.92
C GLY A 153 8.72 -5.86 -5.45
N ARG A 154 8.14 -6.18 -4.29
CA ARG A 154 8.24 -7.50 -3.65
C ARG A 154 6.90 -8.17 -3.48
N VAL A 155 5.83 -7.39 -3.37
CA VAL A 155 4.48 -7.90 -3.16
C VAL A 155 3.47 -7.09 -3.96
N LEU A 156 2.50 -7.76 -4.57
CA LEU A 156 1.28 -7.14 -5.09
C LEU A 156 0.07 -7.77 -4.40
N VAL A 157 -0.72 -6.95 -3.73
CA VAL A 157 -2.00 -7.33 -3.14
C VAL A 157 -3.12 -6.80 -4.02
N VAL A 158 -4.01 -7.67 -4.48
CA VAL A 158 -5.16 -7.28 -5.28
C VAL A 158 -6.43 -7.71 -4.57
N ASN A 159 -7.36 -6.77 -4.38
CA ASN A 159 -8.68 -7.08 -3.85
C ASN A 159 -9.79 -6.72 -4.84
N SER A 160 -10.87 -7.48 -4.79
CA SER A 160 -12.08 -7.27 -5.58
C SER A 160 -13.30 -7.00 -4.68
N GLY A 161 -14.35 -6.44 -5.25
CA GLY A 161 -15.60 -6.09 -4.56
C GLY A 161 -15.62 -4.68 -3.97
N ASN A 162 -14.47 -4.07 -3.71
CA ASN A 162 -14.37 -2.68 -3.23
C ASN A 162 -13.16 -1.98 -3.89
N ALA A 163 -13.41 -0.84 -4.54
CA ALA A 163 -12.37 -0.08 -5.26
C ALA A 163 -11.51 0.81 -4.36
N ASN A 164 -11.91 1.02 -3.11
CA ASN A 164 -11.30 1.95 -2.15
C ASN A 164 -11.06 3.35 -2.77
N ALA A 165 -12.04 3.83 -3.52
CA ALA A 165 -12.06 5.13 -4.17
C ALA A 165 -13.00 6.08 -3.43
N PHE A 166 -12.64 7.36 -3.32
CA PHE A 166 -13.40 8.39 -2.59
C PHE A 166 -13.64 8.11 -1.09
N THR A 167 -12.75 7.36 -0.46
CA THR A 167 -12.83 6.98 0.97
C THR A 167 -12.01 7.88 1.91
N GLY A 168 -11.30 8.87 1.35
CA GLY A 168 -10.55 9.86 2.13
C GLY A 168 -9.44 9.25 2.99
N GLN A 169 -9.31 9.74 4.23
CA GLN A 169 -8.26 9.30 5.14
C GLN A 169 -8.39 7.82 5.54
N ALA A 170 -9.63 7.35 5.77
CA ALA A 170 -9.89 5.96 6.11
C ALA A 170 -9.38 5.00 5.01
N GLY A 171 -9.54 5.38 3.73
CA GLY A 171 -9.01 4.62 2.60
C GLY A 171 -7.49 4.53 2.57
N ARG A 172 -6.80 5.65 2.88
CA ARG A 172 -5.34 5.69 2.96
C ARG A 172 -4.80 4.85 4.11
N ASP A 173 -5.47 4.90 5.26
CA ASP A 173 -5.07 4.12 6.44
C ASP A 173 -5.30 2.62 6.21
N ALA A 174 -6.39 2.25 5.52
CA ALA A 174 -6.63 0.89 5.08
C ALA A 174 -5.51 0.37 4.17
N VAL A 175 -5.10 1.15 3.16
CA VAL A 175 -3.99 0.79 2.26
C VAL A 175 -2.68 0.65 3.02
N ARG A 176 -2.36 1.58 3.92
CA ARG A 176 -1.15 1.51 4.76
C ARG A 176 -1.15 0.22 5.58
N LYS A 177 -2.25 -0.08 6.26
CA LYS A 177 -2.39 -1.28 7.10
C LYS A 177 -2.21 -2.57 6.30
N THR A 178 -2.82 -2.65 5.11
CA THR A 178 -2.66 -3.79 4.20
C THR A 178 -1.21 -3.92 3.74
N ALA A 179 -0.56 -2.81 3.37
CA ALA A 179 0.83 -2.82 2.92
C ALA A 179 1.79 -3.28 4.03
N GLU A 180 1.62 -2.77 5.26
CA GLU A 180 2.42 -3.16 6.41
C GLU A 180 2.25 -4.63 6.76
N SER A 181 1.01 -5.13 6.74
CA SER A 181 0.74 -6.55 7.00
C SER A 181 1.35 -7.46 5.93
N ALA A 182 1.16 -7.13 4.65
CA ALA A 182 1.73 -7.92 3.56
C ALA A 182 3.28 -7.87 3.55
N ALA A 183 3.84 -6.71 3.89
CA ALA A 183 5.29 -6.54 4.03
C ALA A 183 5.86 -7.41 5.16
N ALA A 184 5.17 -7.46 6.30
CA ALA A 184 5.57 -8.29 7.44
C ALA A 184 5.53 -9.79 7.10
N LEU A 185 4.50 -10.26 6.40
CA LEU A 185 4.38 -11.67 6.00
C LEU A 185 5.51 -12.14 5.08
N VAL A 186 5.96 -11.26 4.18
CA VAL A 186 6.99 -11.59 3.18
C VAL A 186 8.40 -11.23 3.63
N GLY A 187 8.54 -10.39 4.67
CA GLY A 187 9.84 -9.86 5.13
C GLY A 187 10.42 -8.81 4.18
N CYS A 188 9.58 -7.93 3.64
CA CYS A 188 10.00 -6.81 2.79
C CYS A 188 9.59 -5.46 3.39
N LYS A 189 9.92 -4.34 2.72
CA LYS A 189 9.51 -3.02 3.20
C LYS A 189 8.12 -2.66 2.67
N PRO A 190 7.30 -1.88 3.41
CA PRO A 190 5.98 -1.45 2.94
C PRO A 190 6.01 -0.71 1.60
N ASN A 191 7.08 0.04 1.31
CA ASN A 191 7.25 0.73 0.03
C ASN A 191 7.56 -0.20 -1.15
N GLU A 192 7.79 -1.49 -0.91
CA GLU A 192 7.93 -2.53 -1.94
C GLU A 192 6.62 -3.29 -2.17
N VAL A 193 5.55 -2.90 -1.49
CA VAL A 193 4.21 -3.47 -1.63
C VAL A 193 3.35 -2.58 -2.51
N PHE A 194 2.80 -3.17 -3.57
CA PHE A 194 1.83 -2.55 -4.46
C PHE A 194 0.44 -3.10 -4.15
N ILE A 195 -0.56 -2.24 -4.26
CA ILE A 195 -1.95 -2.59 -3.91
C ILE A 195 -2.85 -2.15 -5.06
N ALA A 196 -3.73 -3.05 -5.50
CA ALA A 196 -4.75 -2.76 -6.48
C ALA A 196 -6.13 -3.15 -5.93
N SER A 197 -7.12 -2.26 -6.10
CA SER A 197 -8.47 -2.46 -5.60
C SER A 197 -9.48 -2.22 -6.72
N THR A 198 -10.45 -3.11 -6.87
CA THR A 198 -11.53 -2.97 -7.86
C THR A 198 -12.89 -3.31 -7.26
N GLY A 199 -13.93 -2.60 -7.66
CA GLY A 199 -15.29 -2.82 -7.17
C GLY A 199 -16.07 -1.53 -6.94
N VAL A 200 -16.90 -1.50 -5.90
CA VAL A 200 -17.76 -0.35 -5.61
C VAL A 200 -16.95 0.84 -5.13
N ILE A 201 -17.35 2.03 -5.59
CA ILE A 201 -16.74 3.33 -5.29
C ILE A 201 -17.51 3.99 -4.13
N GLY A 202 -16.80 4.64 -3.20
CA GLY A 202 -17.39 5.39 -2.08
C GLY A 202 -17.67 4.57 -0.81
N GLU A 203 -17.53 3.24 -0.85
CA GLU A 203 -17.65 2.37 0.32
C GLU A 203 -16.30 2.19 1.03
N PRO A 204 -16.20 2.38 2.36
CA PRO A 204 -14.97 2.09 3.11
C PRO A 204 -14.53 0.63 2.96
N LEU A 205 -13.23 0.42 2.76
CA LEU A 205 -12.64 -0.92 2.67
C LEU A 205 -12.59 -1.58 4.07
N PRO A 206 -13.17 -2.77 4.29
CA PRO A 206 -12.99 -3.53 5.52
C PRO A 206 -11.57 -4.14 5.60
N ALA A 207 -10.57 -3.29 5.87
CA ALA A 207 -9.16 -3.64 5.85
C ALA A 207 -8.80 -4.79 6.82
N ASP A 208 -9.52 -4.90 7.94
CA ASP A 208 -9.28 -5.97 8.93
C ASP A 208 -9.54 -7.36 8.35
N ARG A 209 -10.59 -7.51 7.53
CA ARG A 209 -10.88 -8.77 6.85
C ARG A 209 -9.81 -9.13 5.83
N LEU A 210 -9.37 -8.13 5.08
CA LEU A 210 -8.29 -8.30 4.11
C LEU A 210 -7.00 -8.73 4.80
N VAL A 211 -6.60 -8.04 5.86
CA VAL A 211 -5.40 -8.35 6.65
C VAL A 211 -5.47 -9.74 7.28
N ALA A 212 -6.62 -10.12 7.83
CA ALA A 212 -6.80 -11.45 8.42
C ALA A 212 -6.73 -12.58 7.38
N ALA A 213 -7.08 -12.30 6.12
CA ALA A 213 -7.03 -13.30 5.05
C ALA A 213 -5.62 -13.48 4.45
N LEU A 214 -4.76 -12.46 4.48
CA LEU A 214 -3.44 -12.51 3.85
C LEU A 214 -2.54 -13.70 4.26
N PRO A 215 -2.53 -14.18 5.52
CA PRO A 215 -1.74 -15.36 5.90
C PRO A 215 -2.23 -16.68 5.31
N GLU A 216 -3.52 -16.76 4.97
CA GLU A 216 -4.17 -17.96 4.42
C GLU A 216 -4.07 -18.06 2.89
N VAL A 217 -3.56 -17.00 2.24
CA VAL A 217 -3.43 -16.84 0.78
C VAL A 217 -2.01 -17.15 0.33
#